data_AF-A0A969J736-F1
#
_entry.id   AF-A0A969J736-F1
#
_cell.length_a   1.000
_cell.length_b   1.000
_cell.length_c   1.000
_cell.angle_alpha   90.00
_cell.angle_beta   90.00
_cell.angle_gamma   90.00
#
_symmetry.space_group_name_H-M   'P 1'
#
loop_
_entity.id
_entity.type
_entity.pdbx_description
1 polymer ?
#
loop_
_entity_poly.entity_id
_entity_poly.type
_entity_poly.pdbx_seq_one_letter_code
_entity_poly.pdbx_strand_id
1 'polypeptide(L)'
;MVGDLAKKMGFVGILLIAAGVVSLISGILTAFSPQGLGVGISSIIQGIFTLIVGLWTRNASLAFKQIVTTAGSDIENLMIALGELRKLYTLQYWLVMIVLIFLVLALVLGLIAGLTGGFR
;
A
#
# COMPACT_ATOMS: atom_id res chain seq x y z
N MET A 1 -22.23 9.49 10.27
CA MET A 1 -20.76 9.61 10.26
C MET A 1 -20.07 8.33 9.76
N VAL A 2 -20.25 7.18 10.44
CA VAL A 2 -19.62 5.90 10.03
C VAL A 2 -20.03 5.45 8.62
N GLY A 3 -21.30 5.63 8.24
CA GLY A 3 -21.77 5.28 6.89
C GLY A 3 -21.16 6.12 5.75
N ASP A 4 -20.80 7.38 6.01
CA ASP A 4 -20.12 8.23 5.02
C ASP A 4 -18.66 7.79 4.84
N LEU A 5 -17.98 7.49 5.96
CA LEU A 5 -16.64 6.91 5.95
C LEU A 5 -16.62 5.57 5.17
N ALA A 6 -17.58 4.68 5.44
CA ALA A 6 -17.71 3.41 4.72
C ALA A 6 -17.85 3.60 3.21
N LYS A 7 -18.67 4.56 2.76
CA LYS A 7 -18.83 4.86 1.32
C LYS A 7 -17.51 5.33 0.69
N LYS A 8 -16.81 6.27 1.32
CA LYS A 8 -15.53 6.82 0.83
C LYS A 8 -14.44 5.75 0.80
N MET A 9 -14.29 4.98 1.87
CA MET A 9 -13.35 3.86 1.92
C MET A 9 -13.67 2.81 0.84
N GLY A 10 -14.95 2.50 0.65
CA GLY A 10 -15.37 1.53 -0.37
C GLY A 10 -15.04 1.97 -1.79
N PHE A 11 -15.17 3.26 -2.09
CA PHE A 11 -14.76 3.86 -3.36
C PHE A 11 -13.24 3.82 -3.54
N VAL A 12 -12.47 4.28 -2.54
CA VAL A 12 -11.00 4.26 -2.56
C VAL A 12 -10.47 2.84 -2.71
N GLY A 13 -11.03 1.86 -1.98
CA GLY A 13 -10.63 0.47 -2.08
C GLY A 13 -10.81 -0.11 -3.48
N ILE A 14 -11.94 0.19 -4.15
CA ILE A 14 -12.15 -0.23 -5.56
C ILE A 14 -11.11 0.42 -6.47
N LEU A 15 -10.88 1.73 -6.34
CA LEU A 15 -9.90 2.43 -7.18
C LEU A 15 -8.49 1.88 -7.00
N LEU A 16 -8.08 1.58 -5.77
CA LEU A 16 -6.78 0.98 -5.49
C LEU A 16 -6.66 -0.43 -6.07
N ILE A 17 -7.71 -1.25 -5.96
CA ILE A 17 -7.74 -2.57 -6.61
C ILE A 17 -7.57 -2.42 -8.13
N ALA A 18 -8.34 -1.53 -8.76
CA ALA A 18 -8.25 -1.28 -10.20
C ALA A 18 -6.85 -0.78 -10.61
N ALA A 19 -6.31 0.21 -9.89
CA ALA A 19 -4.99 0.77 -10.14
C ALA A 19 -3.87 -0.28 -9.95
N GLY A 20 -4.02 -1.15 -8.95
CA GLY A 20 -3.08 -2.24 -8.72
C GLY A 20 -3.13 -3.29 -9.83
N VAL A 21 -4.32 -3.68 -10.32
CA VAL A 21 -4.45 -4.54 -11.51
C VAL A 21 -3.79 -3.91 -12.74
N VAL A 22 -4.05 -2.63 -13.00
CA VAL A 22 -3.44 -1.90 -14.12
C VAL A 22 -1.91 -1.92 -13.98
N SER A 23 -1.39 -1.63 -12.79
CA SER A 23 0.06 -1.63 -12.52
C SER A 23 0.70 -3.00 -12.72
N LEU A 24 0.02 -4.09 -12.33
CA LEU A 24 0.46 -5.45 -12.60
C LEU A 24 0.56 -5.72 -14.10
N ILE A 25 -0.49 -5.40 -14.85
CA ILE A 25 -0.53 -5.62 -16.30
C ILE A 25 0.58 -4.80 -16.98
N SER A 26 0.68 -3.50 -16.67
CA SER A 26 1.73 -2.64 -17.19
C SER A 26 3.12 -3.15 -16.84
N GLY A 27 3.32 -3.64 -15.61
CA GLY A 27 4.58 -4.20 -15.17
C GLY A 27 4.97 -5.47 -15.93
N ILE A 28 4.03 -6.39 -16.15
CA ILE A 28 4.24 -7.60 -16.96
C ILE A 28 4.62 -7.22 -18.38
N LEU A 29 3.85 -6.33 -19.03
CA LEU A 29 4.13 -5.90 -20.40
C LEU A 29 5.50 -5.24 -20.52
N THR A 30 5.88 -4.41 -19.55
CA THR A 30 7.16 -3.71 -19.54
C THR A 30 8.34 -4.65 -19.28
N ALA A 31 8.15 -5.70 -18.47
CA ALA A 31 9.19 -6.67 -18.14
C ALA A 31 9.69 -7.45 -19.36
N PHE A 32 8.84 -7.62 -20.39
CA PHE A 32 9.21 -8.27 -21.66
C PHE A 32 9.86 -7.32 -22.67
N SER A 33 9.99 -6.04 -22.37
CA SER A 33 10.66 -5.09 -23.27
C SER A 33 12.19 -5.14 -23.11
N PRO A 34 12.98 -4.89 -24.18
CA PRO A 34 14.44 -5.10 -24.19
C PRO A 34 15.25 -4.35 -23.11
N GLN A 35 14.72 -3.26 -22.56
CA GLN A 35 15.34 -2.52 -21.44
C GLN A 35 14.40 -2.36 -20.22
N GLY A 36 13.25 -3.04 -20.20
CA GLY A 36 12.20 -2.77 -19.22
C GLY A 36 12.12 -3.73 -18.04
N LEU A 37 13.05 -4.68 -17.90
CA LEU A 37 12.99 -5.68 -16.81
C LEU A 37 12.92 -5.01 -15.42
N GLY A 38 13.79 -4.03 -15.14
CA GLY A 38 13.80 -3.32 -13.86
C GLY A 38 12.52 -2.52 -13.60
N VAL A 39 12.06 -1.76 -14.60
CA VAL A 39 10.82 -0.97 -14.52
C VAL A 39 9.60 -1.89 -14.36
N GLY A 40 9.57 -3.01 -15.09
CA GLY A 40 8.52 -4.02 -15.03
C GLY A 40 8.41 -4.66 -13.66
N ILE A 41 9.54 -5.11 -13.09
CA ILE A 41 9.58 -5.67 -11.73
C ILE A 41 9.10 -4.64 -10.69
N SER A 42 9.57 -3.39 -10.79
CA SER A 42 9.15 -2.34 -9.84
C SER A 42 7.63 -2.06 -9.91
N SER A 43 7.07 -2.05 -11.13
CA SER A 43 5.63 -1.85 -11.37
C SER A 43 4.80 -3.03 -10.85
N ILE A 44 5.30 -4.26 -10.99
CA ILE A 44 4.65 -5.46 -10.44
C ILE A 44 4.61 -5.37 -8.91
N ILE A 45 5.74 -5.07 -8.26
CA ILE A 45 5.82 -4.93 -6.80
C ILE A 45 4.85 -3.84 -6.32
N GLN A 46 4.84 -2.68 -6.98
CA GLN A 46 3.91 -1.59 -6.68
C GLN A 46 2.45 -2.02 -6.87
N GLY A 47 2.14 -2.78 -7.92
CA GLY A 47 0.81 -3.30 -8.21
C GLY A 47 0.30 -4.26 -7.14
N ILE A 48 1.14 -5.21 -6.70
CA ILE A 48 0.83 -6.14 -5.60
C ILE A 48 0.51 -5.35 -4.32
N PHE A 49 1.38 -4.40 -3.96
CA PHE A 49 1.17 -3.57 -2.78
C PHE A 49 -0.16 -2.80 -2.84
N THR A 50 -0.40 -2.11 -3.96
CA THR A 50 -1.60 -1.30 -4.17
C THR A 50 -2.86 -2.17 -4.10
N LEU A 51 -2.81 -3.39 -4.65
CA LEU A 51 -3.90 -4.37 -4.55
C LEU A 51 -4.20 -4.78 -3.11
N ILE A 52 -3.17 -5.15 -2.34
CA ILE A 52 -3.33 -5.59 -0.96
C ILE A 52 -3.96 -4.47 -0.11
N VAL A 53 -3.45 -3.23 -0.26
CA VAL A 53 -4.02 -2.06 0.44
C VAL A 53 -5.46 -1.83 0.01
N GLY A 54 -5.77 -1.93 -1.27
CA GLY A 54 -7.13 -1.81 -1.80
C GLY A 54 -8.10 -2.84 -1.23
N LEU A 55 -7.67 -4.11 -1.14
CA LEU A 55 -8.46 -5.21 -0.58
C LEU A 55 -8.79 -4.98 0.90
N TRP A 56 -7.80 -4.65 1.74
CA TRP A 56 -8.05 -4.38 3.16
C TRP A 56 -8.90 -3.13 3.37
N THR A 57 -8.68 -2.08 2.58
CA THR A 57 -9.51 -0.87 2.62
C THR A 57 -10.96 -1.18 2.26
N ARG A 58 -11.18 -2.02 1.24
CA ARG A 58 -12.51 -2.46 0.83
C ARG A 58 -13.19 -3.30 1.91
N ASN A 59 -12.48 -4.25 2.51
CA ASN A 59 -13.01 -5.09 3.58
C ASN A 59 -13.40 -4.26 4.81
N ALA A 60 -12.54 -3.33 5.22
CA ALA A 60 -12.86 -2.39 6.31
C ALA A 60 -14.11 -1.56 5.98
N SER A 61 -14.29 -1.13 4.73
CA SER A 61 -15.49 -0.40 4.30
C SER A 61 -16.77 -1.22 4.43
N LEU A 62 -16.71 -2.52 4.12
CA LEU A 62 -17.87 -3.41 4.20
C LEU A 62 -18.26 -3.64 5.67
N ALA A 63 -17.28 -3.83 6.55
CA ALA A 63 -17.50 -3.95 7.99
C ALA A 63 -18.07 -2.65 8.59
N PHE A 64 -17.54 -1.47 8.20
CA PHE A 64 -18.12 -0.19 8.63
C PHE A 64 -19.54 0.03 8.12
N LYS A 65 -19.86 -0.45 6.92
CA LYS A 65 -21.23 -0.40 6.40
C LYS A 65 -22.18 -1.26 7.23
N GLN A 66 -21.72 -2.44 7.69
CA GLN A 66 -22.52 -3.35 8.50
C GLN A 66 -22.93 -2.76 9.85
N ILE A 67 -22.09 -1.94 10.49
CA ILE A 67 -22.44 -1.19 11.73
C ILE A 67 -23.70 -0.32 11.53
N VAL A 68 -23.88 0.23 10.32
CA VAL A 68 -25.02 1.11 10.05
C VAL A 68 -26.27 0.33 9.67
N THR A 69 -26.12 -0.88 9.13
CA THR A 69 -27.22 -1.68 8.57
C THR A 69 -27.70 -2.80 9.47
N THR A 70 -26.93 -3.17 10.50
CA THR A 70 -27.27 -4.25 11.45
C THR A 70 -27.41 -3.67 12.84
N ALA A 71 -28.40 -4.13 13.61
CA ALA A 71 -28.61 -3.71 15.00
C ALA A 71 -28.13 -4.81 15.94
N GLY A 72 -27.32 -4.44 16.95
CA GLY A 72 -26.88 -5.36 18.01
C GLY A 72 -25.54 -6.09 17.77
N SER A 73 -24.88 -5.87 16.63
CA SER A 73 -23.56 -6.43 16.29
C SER A 73 -22.48 -5.36 16.02
N ASP A 74 -22.69 -4.14 16.52
CA ASP A 74 -21.83 -2.99 16.24
C ASP A 74 -20.37 -3.20 16.66
N ILE A 75 -20.15 -3.81 17.83
CA ILE A 75 -18.80 -4.05 18.37
C ILE A 75 -18.05 -5.07 17.52
N GLU A 76 -18.71 -6.15 17.10
CA GLU A 76 -18.10 -7.17 16.24
C GLU A 76 -17.70 -6.59 14.89
N ASN A 77 -18.60 -5.85 14.25
CA ASN A 77 -18.32 -5.17 13.00
C ASN A 77 -17.19 -4.12 13.13
N LEU A 78 -17.12 -3.41 14.27
CA LEU A 78 -16.00 -2.52 14.58
C LEU A 78 -14.68 -3.28 14.71
N MET A 79 -14.67 -4.42 15.40
CA MET A 79 -13.46 -5.24 15.54
C MET A 79 -12.95 -5.77 14.19
N ILE A 80 -13.86 -6.17 13.30
CA ILE A 80 -13.50 -6.58 11.93
C ILE A 80 -12.89 -5.40 11.17
N ALA A 81 -13.55 -4.23 11.19
CA ALA A 81 -13.06 -3.04 10.50
C ALA A 81 -11.68 -2.60 11.01
N LEU A 82 -11.51 -2.54 12.34
CA LEU A 82 -10.24 -2.21 12.99
C LEU A 82 -9.17 -3.28 12.72
N GLY A 83 -9.55 -4.54 12.60
CA GLY A 83 -8.65 -5.63 12.22
C GLY A 83 -8.05 -5.44 10.84
N GLU A 84 -8.86 -5.04 9.85
CA GLU A 84 -8.41 -4.72 8.50
C GLU A 84 -7.54 -3.46 8.47
N LEU A 85 -7.93 -2.41 9.21
CA LEU A 85 -7.11 -1.20 9.35
C LEU A 85 -5.76 -1.49 10.00
N ARG A 86 -5.73 -2.35 11.02
CA ARG A 86 -4.48 -2.79 11.65
C ARG A 86 -3.55 -3.47 10.65
N LYS A 87 -4.07 -4.36 9.78
CA LYS A 87 -3.25 -4.99 8.73
C LYS A 87 -2.62 -3.94 7.81
N LEU A 88 -3.42 -2.96 7.37
CA LEU A 88 -2.98 -1.86 6.52
C LEU A 88 -1.88 -1.04 7.18
N TYR A 89 -2.09 -0.59 8.42
CA TYR A 89 -1.10 0.22 9.13
C TYR A 89 0.16 -0.58 9.49
N THR A 90 0.04 -1.88 9.82
CA THR A 90 1.21 -2.73 10.06
C THR A 90 2.05 -2.86 8.79
N LEU A 91 1.44 -3.09 7.63
CA LEU A 91 2.18 -3.16 6.36
C LEU A 91 2.86 -1.83 6.03
N GLN A 92 2.13 -0.72 6.13
CA GLN A 92 2.68 0.62 5.89
C GLN A 92 3.83 0.94 6.85
N TYR A 93 3.69 0.60 8.13
CA TYR A 93 4.73 0.79 9.14
C TYR A 93 6.02 0.09 8.72
N TRP A 94 5.96 -1.20 8.36
CA TRP A 94 7.16 -1.93 7.95
C TRP A 94 7.79 -1.37 6.68
N LEU A 95 6.98 -0.98 5.69
CA LEU A 95 7.50 -0.37 4.46
C LEU A 95 8.20 0.96 4.72
N VAL A 96 7.58 1.84 5.52
CA VAL A 96 8.19 3.12 5.90
C VAL A 96 9.49 2.88 6.67
N MET A 97 9.51 1.93 7.61
CA MET A 97 10.72 1.58 8.35
C MET A 97 11.84 1.11 7.43
N ILE A 98 11.53 0.23 6.46
CA ILE A 98 12.51 -0.22 5.46
C ILE A 98 13.04 0.96 4.64
N VAL A 99 12.16 1.81 4.12
CA VAL A 99 12.55 3.00 3.34
C VAL A 99 13.44 3.92 4.15
N LEU A 100 13.11 4.19 5.42
CA LEU A 100 13.91 5.03 6.30
C LEU A 100 15.32 4.46 6.52
N ILE A 101 15.43 3.14 6.74
CA ILE A 101 16.73 2.48 6.90
C ILE A 101 17.59 2.66 5.64
N PHE A 102 17.02 2.38 4.46
CA PHE A 102 17.75 2.55 3.19
C PHE A 102 18.12 4.01 2.92
N LEU A 103 17.26 4.97 3.28
CA LEU A 103 17.54 6.39 3.14
C LEU A 103 18.73 6.80 4.02
N VAL A 104 18.74 6.40 5.29
CA VAL A 104 19.86 6.66 6.21
C VAL A 104 21.16 6.06 5.68
N LEU A 105 21.12 4.79 5.23
CA LEU A 105 22.30 4.13 4.65
C LEU A 105 22.81 4.86 3.41
N ALA A 106 21.92 5.22 2.47
CA ALA A 106 22.29 5.96 1.27
C ALA A 106 22.91 7.33 1.60
N LEU A 107 22.38 8.02 2.61
CA LEU A 107 22.90 9.30 3.06
C LEU A 107 24.29 9.16 3.68
N VAL A 108 24.51 8.18 4.55
CA VAL A 108 25.83 7.91 5.17
C VAL A 108 26.86 7.56 4.09
N LEU A 109 26.53 6.65 3.18
CA LEU A 109 27.42 6.25 2.09
C LEU A 109 27.73 7.43 1.15
N GLY A 110 26.72 8.24 0.83
CA GLY A 110 26.89 9.44 0.01
C GLY A 110 27.83 10.46 0.65
N LEU A 111 27.71 10.68 1.96
CA LEU A 111 28.63 11.56 2.71
C LEU A 111 30.06 11.03 2.72
N ILE A 112 30.25 9.73 2.99
CA ILE A 112 31.59 9.10 2.97
C ILE A 112 32.21 9.20 1.58
N ALA A 113 31.45 8.90 0.52
CA ALA A 113 31.93 8.99 -0.85
C ALA A 113 32.28 10.43 -1.26
N GLY A 114 31.46 11.41 -0.85
CA GLY A 114 31.74 12.83 -1.11
C GLY A 114 33.01 13.32 -0.40
N LEU A 115 33.21 12.94 0.86
CA LEU A 115 34.40 13.29 1.63
C LEU A 115 35.66 12.63 1.04
N THR A 116 35.61 11.34 0.72
CA THR A 116 36.78 10.60 0.19
C THR A 116 37.09 10.93 -1.27
N GLY A 117 36.09 11.28 -2.08
CA GLY A 117 36.24 11.70 -3.47
C GLY A 117 36.77 13.14 -3.62
N GLY A 118 36.55 14.01 -2.63
CA GLY A 118 37.03 15.40 -2.63
C GLY A 118 38.51 15.59 -2.28
N PHE A 119 39.22 14.54 -1.86
CA PHE A 119 40.66 14.56 -1.54
C PHE A 119 41.55 13.95 -2.66
N ARG A 120 41.06 13.86 -3.89
CA ARG A 120 41.84 13.40 -5.06
C ARG A 120 41.97 14.49 -6.11
#